data_AF-A0A7U9X1D8-F1
#
_entry.id   AF-A0A7U9X1D8-F1
#
_cell.length_a   1.000
_cell.length_b   1.000
_cell.length_c   1.000
_cell.angle_alpha   90.00
_cell.angle_beta   90.00
_cell.angle_gamma   90.00
#
_symmetry.space_group_name_H-M   'P 1'
#
loop_
_entity.id
_entity.type
_entity.pdbx_description
1 polymer ?
#
loop_
_entity_poly.entity_id
_entity_poly.type
_entity_poly.pdbx_seq_one_letter_code
_entity_poly.pdbx_strand_id
1 'polypeptide(L)'
;MSRSYKHVPCCKDHTRGMKKCANRYVRRNYLVVSSGKAYKKLFCSWNICDYKFLKSFSSFKKEDSKYNRRKYSDKELYRMWYKYYKMK
;
A
#
# COMPACT_ATOMS: atom_id res chain seq x y z
N MET A 1 21.49 11.08 6.92
CA MET A 1 21.10 10.51 5.60
C MET A 1 19.78 11.14 5.18
N SER A 2 19.80 12.07 4.22
CA SER A 2 18.57 12.57 3.62
C SER A 2 17.91 11.43 2.83
N ARG A 3 16.65 11.14 3.14
CA ARG A 3 15.88 10.20 2.33
C ARG A 3 15.54 10.93 1.04
N SER A 4 16.12 10.52 -0.08
CA SER A 4 15.65 10.89 -1.41
C SER A 4 14.29 10.26 -1.64
N TYR A 5 13.24 10.90 -1.14
CA TYR A 5 11.88 10.48 -1.40
C TYR A 5 11.61 10.66 -2.89
N LYS A 6 11.63 9.57 -3.65
CA LYS A 6 11.10 9.57 -5.01
C LYS A 6 9.63 9.97 -4.90
N HIS A 7 9.27 11.15 -5.40
CA HIS A 7 7.89 11.65 -5.45
C HIS A 7 7.08 10.96 -6.54
N VAL A 8 7.22 9.64 -6.66
CA VAL A 8 6.39 8.87 -7.60
C VAL A 8 5.05 8.62 -6.92
N PRO A 9 3.94 9.02 -7.54
CA PRO A 9 2.63 8.81 -6.98
C PRO A 9 2.33 7.31 -6.89
N CYS A 10 2.12 6.80 -5.69
CA CYS A 10 1.85 5.39 -5.44
C CYS A 10 0.79 5.19 -4.36
N CYS A 11 -0.04 4.18 -4.55
CA CYS A 11 -0.95 3.69 -3.53
C CYS A 11 -0.24 2.61 -2.71
N LYS A 12 -0.19 2.77 -1.39
CA LYS A 12 0.30 1.72 -0.49
C LYS A 12 -0.87 0.93 0.05
N ASP A 13 -0.68 -0.37 0.17
CA ASP A 13 -1.60 -1.17 0.96
C ASP A 13 -1.37 -0.92 2.45
N HIS A 14 -2.45 -0.72 3.20
CA HIS A 14 -2.42 -0.36 4.62
C HIS A 14 -2.72 -1.57 5.51
N THR A 15 -1.96 -2.66 5.33
CA THR A 15 -2.10 -3.94 6.05
C THR A 15 -1.51 -3.95 7.48
N ARG A 16 -1.54 -2.81 8.18
CA ARG A 16 -0.93 -2.68 9.53
C ARG A 16 -1.51 -3.68 10.54
N GLY A 17 -2.82 -3.92 10.47
CA GLY A 17 -3.52 -4.88 11.33
C GLY A 17 -3.04 -6.31 11.12
N MET A 18 -2.97 -6.77 9.87
CA MET A 18 -2.53 -8.13 9.56
C MET A 18 -1.08 -8.37 9.95
N LYS A 19 -0.19 -7.40 9.73
CA LYS A 19 1.20 -7.49 10.20
C LYS A 19 1.30 -7.60 11.72
N LYS A 20 0.43 -6.90 12.46
CA LYS A 20 0.38 -7.01 13.92
C LYS A 20 -0.07 -8.40 14.36
N CYS A 21 -1.07 -8.97 13.69
CA CYS A 21 -1.55 -10.34 13.96
C CYS A 21 -0.46 -11.38 13.64
N ALA A 22 0.18 -11.28 12.48
CA ALA A 22 1.27 -12.17 12.09
C ALA A 22 2.44 -12.12 13.09
N ASN A 23 2.88 -10.92 13.49
CA ASN A 23 3.93 -10.75 14.49
C ASN A 23 3.55 -11.35 15.85
N ARG A 24 2.29 -11.18 16.30
CA ARG A 24 1.80 -11.79 17.54
C ARG A 24 1.84 -13.32 17.45
N TYR A 25 1.43 -13.88 16.32
CA TYR A 25 1.39 -15.32 16.12
C TYR A 25 2.80 -15.94 16.08
N VAL A 26 3.75 -15.31 15.40
CA VAL A 26 5.16 -15.73 15.40
C VAL A 26 5.74 -15.70 16.82
N ARG A 27 5.50 -14.62 17.59
CA ARG A 27 5.99 -14.51 18.98
C ARG A 27 5.40 -15.56 19.91
N ARG A 28 4.18 -16.03 19.67
CA ARG A 28 3.55 -17.09 20.48
C ARG A 28 4.05 -18.49 20.15
N ASN A 29 4.51 -18.71 18.92
CA ASN A 29 4.94 -20.02 18.42
C ASN A 29 6.47 -20.11 18.21
N TYR A 30 7.24 -19.23 18.85
CA TYR A 30 8.69 -19.12 18.64
C TYR A 30 9.48 -20.39 19.01
N LEU A 31 8.93 -21.23 19.90
CA LEU A 31 9.53 -22.52 20.28
C LEU A 31 9.34 -23.59 19.19
N VAL A 32 8.28 -23.48 18.40
CA VAL A 32 7.92 -24.44 17.33
C VAL A 32 8.54 -24.03 15.99
N VAL A 33 8.84 -22.74 15.82
CA VAL A 33 9.27 -22.17 14.56
C VAL A 33 10.70 -21.69 14.67
N SER A 34 11.59 -22.33 13.89
CA SER A 34 12.99 -21.94 13.80
C SER A 34 13.16 -20.48 13.36
N SER A 35 14.27 -19.87 13.77
CA SER A 35 14.59 -18.49 13.43
C SER A 35 14.73 -18.30 11.90
N GLY A 36 14.52 -17.07 11.43
CA GLY A 36 14.64 -16.73 10.01
C GLY A 36 13.31 -16.78 9.25
N LYS A 37 13.28 -17.41 8.07
CA LYS A 37 12.13 -17.36 7.14
C LYS A 37 10.99 -18.34 7.46
N ALA A 38 11.09 -19.12 8.54
CA ALA A 38 10.10 -20.13 8.88
C ALA A 38 8.73 -19.55 9.27
N TYR A 39 8.65 -18.26 9.63
CA TYR A 39 7.37 -17.56 9.84
C TYR A 39 6.43 -17.62 8.62
N LYS A 40 6.97 -17.82 7.41
CA LYS A 40 6.17 -17.98 6.18
C LYS A 40 5.31 -19.25 6.18
N LYS A 41 5.66 -20.26 6.99
CA LYS A 41 4.83 -21.45 7.20
C LYS A 41 3.61 -21.16 8.08
N LEU A 42 3.74 -20.18 8.97
CA LEU A 42 2.69 -19.78 9.91
C LEU A 42 1.69 -18.80 9.31
N PHE A 43 2.13 -17.99 8.34
CA PHE A 43 1.31 -16.91 7.79
C PHE A 43 1.50 -16.77 6.30
N CYS A 44 0.40 -16.66 5.57
CA CYS A 44 0.42 -16.42 4.14
C CYS A 44 1.17 -15.12 3.82
N SER A 45 2.23 -15.23 3.01
CA SER A 45 3.10 -14.09 2.67
C SER A 45 2.33 -12.95 2.01
N TRP A 46 1.26 -13.26 1.28
CA TRP A 46 0.41 -12.27 0.64
C TRP A 46 -0.27 -11.32 1.64
N ASN A 47 -0.60 -11.79 2.86
CA ASN A 47 -1.33 -11.00 3.85
C ASN A 47 -0.47 -9.98 4.60
N ILE A 48 0.85 -10.10 4.51
CA ILE A 48 1.82 -9.26 5.23
C ILE A 48 2.71 -8.43 4.30
N CYS A 49 2.58 -8.62 2.98
CA CYS A 49 3.35 -7.89 2.00
C CYS A 49 3.01 -6.39 2.00
N ASP A 50 4.03 -5.57 1.74
CA ASP A 50 3.92 -4.13 1.53
C ASP A 50 3.68 -3.84 0.05
N TYR A 51 2.49 -4.17 -0.44
CA TYR A 51 2.17 -3.87 -1.84
C TYR A 51 2.16 -2.38 -2.10
N LYS A 52 2.76 -2.02 -3.24
CA LYS A 52 2.76 -0.66 -3.77
C LYS A 52 2.26 -0.73 -5.19
N PHE A 53 1.24 0.06 -5.47
CA PHE A 53 0.66 0.17 -6.80
C PHE A 53 1.00 1.54 -7.36
N LEU A 54 1.53 1.57 -8.57
CA LEU A 54 1.70 2.81 -9.31
C LEU A 54 0.34 3.22 -9.87
N LYS A 55 -0.09 4.44 -9.54
CA LYS A 55 -1.35 4.99 -10.05
C LYS A 55 -1.03 6.16 -10.96
N SER A 56 -1.13 5.93 -12.28
CA SER A 56 -0.99 7.02 -13.25
C SER A 56 -2.18 7.96 -13.20
N PHE A 57 -1.98 9.21 -13.60
CA PHE A 57 -3.06 10.19 -13.72
C PHE A 57 -4.13 9.73 -14.72
N SER A 58 -3.73 9.10 -15.85
CA SER A 58 -4.67 8.56 -16.84
C SER A 58 -5.59 7.48 -16.26
N SER A 59 -5.05 6.58 -15.44
CA SER A 59 -5.83 5.54 -14.75
C SER A 59 -6.80 6.15 -13.75
N PHE A 60 -6.34 7.15 -12.98
CA PHE A 60 -7.18 7.88 -12.04
C PHE A 60 -8.33 8.62 -12.74
N LYS A 61 -8.05 9.33 -13.84
CA LYS A 61 -9.07 10.03 -14.64
C LYS A 61 -10.12 9.07 -15.20
N LYS A 62 -9.71 7.89 -15.66
CA LYS A 62 -10.63 6.85 -16.16
C LYS A 62 -11.54 6.32 -15.05
N GLU A 63 -11.01 6.09 -13.85
CA GLU A 63 -11.83 5.70 -12.69
C GLU A 63 -12.78 6.80 -12.26
N ASP A 64 -12.31 8.04 -12.19
CA ASP A 64 -13.14 9.20 -11.85
C ASP A 64 -14.34 9.30 -12.79
N SER A 65 -14.13 9.20 -14.11
CA SER A 65 -15.21 9.22 -15.10
C SER A 65 -16.23 8.08 -14.96
N LYS A 66 -15.84 6.96 -14.34
CA LYS A 66 -16.69 5.79 -14.17
C LYS A 66 -17.52 5.85 -12.88
N TYR A 67 -16.95 6.37 -11.81
CA TYR A 67 -17.55 6.30 -10.47
C TYR A 67 -18.06 7.65 -9.95
N ASN A 68 -17.50 8.78 -10.41
CA ASN A 68 -17.93 10.09 -9.97
C ASN A 68 -19.00 10.70 -10.88
N ARG A 69 -20.07 11.18 -10.26
CA ARG A 69 -21.16 11.92 -10.95
C ARG A 69 -20.84 13.40 -11.15
N ARG A 70 -19.91 13.96 -10.36
CA ARG A 70 -19.46 15.35 -10.49
C ARG A 70 -18.40 15.45 -11.58
N LYS A 71 -18.55 16.44 -12.47
CA LYS A 71 -17.52 16.77 -13.46
C LYS A 71 -16.53 17.74 -12.85
N TYR A 72 -15.29 17.29 -12.70
CA TYR A 72 -14.15 18.13 -12.35
C TYR A 72 -13.37 18.50 -13.61
N SER A 73 -12.70 19.66 -13.59
CA SER A 73 -11.73 19.98 -14.63
C SER A 73 -10.48 19.09 -14.51
N ASP A 74 -9.75 18.93 -15.62
CA ASP A 74 -8.50 18.16 -15.63
C ASP A 74 -7.47 18.68 -14.61
N LYS A 75 -7.45 20.00 -14.40
CA LYS A 75 -6.54 20.66 -13.45
C LYS A 75 -6.88 20.30 -12.00
N GLU A 76 -8.17 20.22 -11.67
CA GLU A 76 -8.64 19.81 -10.34
C GLU A 76 -8.37 18.33 -10.09
N LEU A 77 -8.67 17.48 -11.08
CA LEU A 77 -8.37 16.05 -11.00
C LEU A 77 -6.88 15.80 -10.80
N TYR A 78 -6.03 16.53 -11.51
CA TYR A 78 -4.58 16.41 -11.34
C TYR A 78 -4.14 16.79 -9.93
N ARG A 79 -4.67 17.88 -9.38
CA ARG A 79 -4.39 18.30 -8.00
C ARG A 79 -4.85 17.27 -6.98
N MET A 80 -6.04 16.70 -7.17
CA MET A 80 -6.56 15.64 -6.31
C MET A 80 -5.68 14.39 -6.36
N TRP A 81 -5.41 13.88 -7.57
CA TRP A 81 -4.54 12.73 -7.79
C TRP A 81 -3.17 12.95 -7.15
N TYR A 82 -2.55 14.10 -7.40
CA TYR A 82 -1.26 14.43 -6.82
C TYR A 82 -1.33 14.51 -5.30
N LYS A 83 -2.38 15.10 -4.72
CA LYS A 83 -2.57 15.16 -3.26
C LYS A 83 -2.71 13.77 -2.62
N TYR A 84 -3.48 12.87 -3.23
CA TYR A 84 -3.75 11.55 -2.66
C TYR A 84 -2.61 10.56 -2.83
N TYR A 85 -1.94 10.58 -3.99
CA TYR A 85 -0.94 9.57 -4.33
C TYR A 85 0.50 10.06 -4.15
N LYS A 86 0.77 11.36 -4.03
CA LYS A 86 2.11 11.86 -3.69
C LYS A 86 2.52 11.34 -2.31
N MET A 87 3.59 10.56 -2.29
CA MET A 87 4.21 10.13 -1.05
C MET A 87 4.74 11.34 -0.27
N LYS A 88 4.29 11.48 0.98
CA LYS A 88 5.01 12.22 2.02
C LYS A 88 6.21 11.42 2.50
#